data_AF-A0A6N9QZY3-F1
#
_entry.id   AF-A0A6N9QZY3-F1
#
_cell.length_a   1.000
_cell.length_b   1.000
_cell.length_c   1.000
_cell.angle_alpha   90.00
_cell.angle_beta   90.00
_cell.angle_gamma   90.00
#
_symmetry.space_group_name_H-M   'P 1'
#
loop_
_entity.id
_entity.type
_entity.pdbx_description
1 polymer ?
#
loop_
_entity_poly.entity_id
_entity_poly.type
_entity_poly.pdbx_seq_one_letter_code
_entity_poly.pdbx_strand_id
1 'polypeptide(L)'
;MSRISDTRRVTKIATGAIVISMLTGVVPAQAVVHPHAAPQISQAPSMLPQAVRFTDTARNPFRTEIQWLADKSITTGYPDGTFRPAQPINRDAMAAFLYRMAGKPAFTAPKTSRFKDVRPGQAFYKEIHWLAAKGITTGYSDGTFRPGQPINRGSMAAFLYRYAGQPAFTAPKTSRFKDVRPGQAFYKEIHWLAARNITTGYQDRTFRPAQPIARDAMAAFLYRYTHPRWNAPKPNAGKATYLANLEATDNDGFYPEAGQIRGSTYARSITGEYYGN
;
A
#
# COMPACT_ATOMS: atom_id res chain seq x y z
N MET A 1 32.02 19.75 73.25
CA MET A 1 30.86 18.84 73.08
C MET A 1 30.89 18.25 71.66
N SER A 2 29.99 17.31 71.37
CA SER A 2 29.70 16.66 70.07
C SER A 2 29.79 17.54 68.80
N ARG A 3 30.01 17.03 67.57
CA ARG A 3 30.36 15.67 67.06
C ARG A 3 30.76 15.78 65.56
N ILE A 4 31.64 14.88 65.09
CA ILE A 4 31.59 14.06 63.83
C ILE A 4 30.97 14.75 62.59
N SER A 5 31.69 15.10 61.50
CA SER A 5 32.47 14.26 60.53
C SER A 5 31.59 13.32 59.67
N ASP A 6 31.94 12.86 58.46
CA ASP A 6 33.20 12.96 57.70
C ASP A 6 32.95 12.93 56.16
N THR A 7 33.98 13.18 55.34
CA THR A 7 33.88 13.34 53.88
C THR A 7 34.71 12.32 53.08
N ARG A 8 34.02 11.34 52.48
CA ARG A 8 34.32 10.62 51.21
C ARG A 8 35.66 9.82 51.05
N ARG A 9 35.49 8.70 50.30
CA ARG A 9 36.37 8.11 49.23
C ARG A 9 37.25 6.85 49.52
N VAL A 10 37.10 5.90 48.59
CA VAL A 10 38.16 5.11 47.88
C VAL A 10 38.67 3.77 48.48
N THR A 11 38.01 2.67 48.07
CA THR A 11 38.55 1.61 47.16
C THR A 11 39.46 0.44 47.66
N LYS A 12 38.98 -0.80 47.36
CA LYS A 12 39.69 -2.06 46.94
C LYS A 12 40.17 -3.18 47.94
N ILE A 13 39.67 -4.39 47.65
CA ILE A 13 40.19 -5.79 47.78
C ILE A 13 41.02 -6.32 48.98
N ALA A 14 40.46 -7.37 49.61
CA ALA A 14 41.06 -8.68 49.92
C ALA A 14 39.89 -9.66 50.19
N THR A 15 39.91 -11.00 50.22
CA THR A 15 40.73 -12.15 49.74
C THR A 15 40.42 -13.31 50.72
N GLY A 16 39.97 -14.46 50.23
CA GLY A 16 39.75 -15.70 51.02
C GLY A 16 39.09 -16.76 50.12
N ALA A 17 39.67 -17.89 49.72
CA ALA A 17 40.50 -18.91 50.38
C ALA A 17 39.68 -20.08 50.98
N ILE A 18 39.84 -21.28 50.42
CA ILE A 18 39.92 -22.57 51.13
C ILE A 18 40.45 -23.67 50.19
N VAL A 19 41.06 -24.68 50.80
CA VAL A 19 41.88 -25.75 50.20
C VAL A 19 41.08 -26.81 49.45
N ILE A 20 41.65 -27.36 48.37
CA ILE A 20 41.42 -28.74 47.91
C ILE A 20 42.79 -29.43 47.81
N SER A 21 42.88 -30.70 48.19
CA SER A 21 44.14 -31.41 48.42
C SER A 21 44.29 -32.64 47.51
N MET A 22 45.53 -32.89 47.07
CA MET A 22 46.11 -34.20 46.67
C MET A 22 45.27 -35.13 45.76
N LEU A 23 45.72 -35.33 44.52
CA LEU A 23 46.48 -36.54 44.12
C LEU A 23 46.94 -36.50 42.66
N THR A 24 48.09 -37.11 42.38
CA THR A 24 48.70 -37.19 41.04
C THR A 24 48.24 -38.44 40.28
N GLY A 25 47.71 -38.26 39.07
CA GLY A 25 47.42 -39.36 38.14
C GLY A 25 47.70 -38.93 36.70
N VAL A 26 48.81 -39.40 36.13
CA VAL A 26 49.15 -39.15 34.72
C VAL A 26 48.65 -40.31 33.87
N VAL A 27 47.81 -40.01 32.89
CA VAL A 27 47.45 -40.92 31.80
C VAL A 27 47.76 -40.24 30.45
N PRO A 28 48.47 -40.90 29.53
CA PRO A 28 48.83 -40.31 28.24
C PRO A 28 47.60 -40.20 27.33
N ALA A 29 47.60 -39.19 26.46
CA ALA A 29 46.49 -38.94 25.55
C ALA A 29 46.37 -40.02 24.47
N GLN A 30 45.17 -40.57 24.28
CA GLN A 30 44.78 -41.27 23.05
C GLN A 30 43.87 -40.35 22.23
N ALA A 31 44.30 -40.02 21.01
CA ALA A 31 43.56 -39.14 20.13
C ALA A 31 42.39 -39.88 19.46
N VAL A 32 41.17 -39.65 19.93
CA VAL A 32 39.96 -40.07 19.21
C VAL A 32 39.81 -39.19 17.97
N VAL A 33 40.23 -39.71 16.82
CA VAL A 33 40.01 -39.10 15.51
C VAL A 33 38.53 -39.19 15.14
N HIS A 34 37.74 -38.24 15.64
CA HIS A 34 36.42 -37.96 15.09
C HIS A 34 36.58 -37.59 13.60
N PRO A 35 35.77 -38.17 12.69
CA PRO A 35 35.86 -37.85 11.27
C PRO A 35 35.59 -36.35 11.07
N HIS A 36 36.52 -35.68 10.39
CA HIS A 36 36.45 -34.23 10.17
C HIS A 36 35.28 -33.90 9.24
N ALA A 37 34.15 -33.50 9.82
CA ALA A 37 32.97 -33.11 9.07
C ALA A 37 33.33 -31.96 8.13
N ALA A 38 33.15 -32.17 6.82
CA ALA A 38 33.42 -31.14 5.82
C ALA A 38 32.61 -29.88 6.15
N PRO A 39 33.19 -28.66 6.01
CA PRO A 39 32.52 -27.43 6.38
C PRO A 39 31.25 -27.25 5.55
N GLN A 40 30.09 -27.46 6.18
CA GLN A 40 28.81 -27.21 5.52
C GLN A 40 28.73 -25.72 5.20
N ILE A 41 28.72 -25.40 3.90
CA ILE A 41 28.55 -24.04 3.40
C ILE A 41 27.16 -23.58 3.84
N SER A 42 27.12 -22.79 4.92
CA SER A 42 25.88 -22.27 5.50
C SER A 42 25.22 -21.31 4.51
N GLN A 43 24.29 -21.83 3.72
CA GLN A 43 23.44 -21.04 2.84
C GLN A 43 22.46 -20.26 3.72
N ALA A 44 22.86 -19.06 4.11
CA ALA A 44 21.96 -18.11 4.77
C ALA A 44 20.69 -17.95 3.90
N PRO A 45 19.48 -18.16 4.46
CA PRO A 45 18.27 -18.14 3.67
C PRO A 45 18.09 -16.76 3.04
N SER A 46 17.92 -16.74 1.72
CA SER A 46 17.76 -15.53 0.91
C SER A 46 16.39 -14.89 1.14
N MET A 47 16.24 -14.23 2.30
CA MET A 47 15.03 -13.52 2.73
C MET A 47 14.78 -12.23 1.92
N LEU A 48 14.65 -12.36 0.61
CA LEU A 48 13.80 -11.45 -0.14
C LEU A 48 12.38 -11.55 0.45
N PRO A 49 11.73 -10.44 0.85
CA PRO A 49 10.40 -10.50 1.42
C PRO A 49 9.44 -11.13 0.41
N GLN A 50 8.76 -12.21 0.80
CA GLN A 50 7.81 -12.89 -0.09
C GLN A 50 6.72 -11.90 -0.50
N ALA A 51 6.59 -11.67 -1.81
CA ALA A 51 5.58 -10.77 -2.35
C ALA A 51 4.18 -11.26 -1.93
N VAL A 52 3.43 -10.41 -1.22
CA VAL A 52 2.12 -10.77 -0.66
C VAL A 52 1.17 -11.09 -1.81
N ARG A 53 0.70 -12.34 -1.86
CA ARG A 53 -0.20 -12.85 -2.91
C ARG A 53 -1.50 -13.33 -2.27
N PHE A 54 -2.63 -12.95 -2.87
CA PHE A 54 -3.95 -13.36 -2.40
C PHE A 54 -4.46 -14.56 -3.20
N THR A 55 -4.93 -15.59 -2.50
CA THR A 55 -5.29 -16.90 -3.06
C THR A 55 -6.38 -16.84 -4.13
N ASP A 56 -7.28 -15.86 -4.03
CA ASP A 56 -8.46 -15.66 -4.87
C ASP A 56 -8.26 -14.69 -6.04
N THR A 57 -7.02 -14.26 -6.32
CA THR A 57 -6.73 -13.22 -7.33
C THR A 57 -6.07 -13.72 -8.62
N ALA A 58 -5.68 -15.01 -8.68
CA ALA A 58 -4.85 -15.54 -9.76
C ALA A 58 -5.43 -15.37 -11.19
N ARG A 59 -6.76 -15.42 -11.34
CA ARG A 59 -7.48 -15.24 -12.62
C ARG A 59 -8.23 -13.89 -12.73
N ASN A 60 -8.00 -12.95 -11.81
CA ASN A 60 -8.73 -11.67 -11.82
C ASN A 60 -8.17 -10.69 -12.88
N PRO A 61 -9.00 -9.99 -13.66
CA PRO A 61 -8.54 -9.07 -14.73
C PRO A 61 -7.76 -7.84 -14.22
N PHE A 62 -7.83 -7.56 -12.91
CA PHE A 62 -7.08 -6.50 -12.23
C PHE A 62 -5.98 -7.06 -11.31
N ARG A 63 -5.52 -8.31 -11.54
CA ARG A 63 -4.48 -8.97 -10.72
C ARG A 63 -3.22 -8.11 -10.56
N THR A 64 -2.76 -7.43 -11.62
CA THR A 64 -1.56 -6.59 -11.56
C THR A 64 -1.77 -5.38 -10.65
N GLU A 65 -2.93 -4.75 -10.76
CA GLU A 65 -3.34 -3.59 -9.98
C GLU A 65 -3.58 -3.95 -8.50
N ILE A 66 -4.07 -5.17 -8.22
CA ILE A 66 -4.21 -5.74 -6.86
C ILE A 66 -2.84 -6.11 -6.28
N GLN A 67 -1.95 -6.73 -7.06
CA GLN A 67 -0.58 -7.06 -6.62
C GLN A 67 0.18 -5.77 -6.26
N TRP A 68 0.06 -4.72 -7.07
CA TRP A 68 0.65 -3.41 -6.76
C TRP A 68 0.15 -2.82 -5.43
N LEU A 69 -1.16 -2.95 -5.11
CA LEU A 69 -1.66 -2.54 -3.78
C LEU A 69 -1.00 -3.32 -2.64
N ALA A 70 -0.66 -4.59 -2.86
CA ALA A 70 -0.04 -5.46 -1.85
C ALA A 70 1.45 -5.13 -1.69
N ASP A 71 2.17 -5.01 -2.80
CA ASP A 71 3.60 -4.65 -2.86
C ASP A 71 3.85 -3.26 -2.23
N LYS A 72 2.93 -2.31 -2.42
CA LYS A 72 2.96 -0.99 -1.77
C LYS A 72 2.36 -0.97 -0.35
N SER A 73 1.97 -2.12 0.21
CA SER A 73 1.34 -2.24 1.54
C SER A 73 0.11 -1.35 1.76
N ILE A 74 -0.62 -1.06 0.69
CA ILE A 74 -1.88 -0.30 0.69
C ILE A 74 -3.03 -1.23 1.09
N THR A 75 -3.11 -2.41 0.48
CA THR A 75 -3.98 -3.50 0.94
C THR A 75 -3.19 -4.50 1.78
N THR A 76 -3.90 -5.17 2.69
CA THR A 76 -3.40 -6.27 3.54
C THR A 76 -4.21 -7.55 3.34
N GLY A 77 -5.20 -7.55 2.42
CA GLY A 77 -6.17 -8.62 2.28
C GLY A 77 -7.04 -8.80 3.54
N TYR A 78 -7.49 -10.04 3.74
CA TYR A 78 -8.18 -10.54 4.93
C TYR A 78 -7.30 -11.61 5.63
N PRO A 79 -7.56 -11.96 6.90
CA PRO A 79 -6.73 -12.92 7.66
C PRO A 79 -6.65 -14.34 7.09
N ASP A 80 -7.56 -14.69 6.19
CA ASP A 80 -7.63 -15.97 5.45
C ASP A 80 -6.76 -15.99 4.17
N GLY A 81 -5.98 -14.93 3.91
CA GLY A 81 -5.16 -14.78 2.71
C GLY A 81 -5.93 -14.38 1.45
N THR A 82 -7.21 -14.02 1.56
CA THR A 82 -8.03 -13.56 0.42
C THR A 82 -7.96 -12.04 0.22
N PHE A 83 -8.22 -11.57 -1.00
CA PHE A 83 -8.45 -10.16 -1.32
C PHE A 83 -9.94 -9.81 -1.40
N ARG A 84 -10.78 -10.79 -1.75
CA ARG A 84 -12.22 -10.74 -2.02
C ARG A 84 -12.57 -9.76 -3.15
N PRO A 85 -12.03 -9.96 -4.37
CA PRO A 85 -12.03 -8.96 -5.45
C PRO A 85 -13.42 -8.43 -5.81
N ALA A 86 -14.39 -9.33 -5.99
CA ALA A 86 -15.75 -8.98 -6.40
C ALA A 86 -16.63 -8.39 -5.27
N GLN A 87 -16.21 -8.45 -4.00
CA GLN A 87 -16.98 -7.88 -2.90
C GLN A 87 -16.93 -6.35 -2.94
N PRO A 88 -18.03 -5.64 -2.64
CA PRO A 88 -18.01 -4.19 -2.48
C PRO A 88 -17.03 -3.74 -1.40
N ILE A 89 -16.30 -2.64 -1.63
CA ILE A 89 -15.40 -2.07 -0.61
C ILE A 89 -16.15 -1.07 0.28
N ASN A 90 -16.00 -1.23 1.60
CA ASN A 90 -16.56 -0.30 2.57
C ASN A 90 -15.80 1.04 2.62
N ARG A 91 -16.49 2.08 3.10
CA ARG A 91 -15.96 3.46 3.18
C ARG A 91 -14.77 3.59 4.13
N ASP A 92 -14.71 2.77 5.17
CA ASP A 92 -13.58 2.67 6.10
C ASP A 92 -12.33 2.03 5.48
N ALA A 93 -12.48 0.96 4.70
CA ALA A 93 -11.40 0.34 3.95
C ALA A 93 -10.84 1.29 2.85
N MET A 94 -11.70 2.11 2.23
CA MET A 94 -11.24 3.18 1.33
C MET A 94 -10.46 4.27 2.09
N ALA A 95 -10.87 4.65 3.30
CA ALA A 95 -10.10 5.54 4.16
C ALA A 95 -8.71 4.95 4.50
N ALA A 96 -8.66 3.65 4.83
CA ALA A 96 -7.41 2.94 5.08
C ALA A 96 -6.49 2.88 3.85
N PHE A 97 -7.03 2.62 2.67
CA PHE A 97 -6.26 2.61 1.42
C PHE A 97 -5.65 3.99 1.14
N LEU A 98 -6.43 5.08 1.23
CA LEU A 98 -5.90 6.43 0.98
C LEU A 98 -4.85 6.86 2.02
N TYR A 99 -5.04 6.57 3.32
CA TYR A 99 -4.03 6.87 4.34
C TYR A 99 -2.72 6.10 4.13
N ARG A 100 -2.80 4.83 3.71
CA ARG A 100 -1.60 4.01 3.41
C ARG A 100 -0.92 4.46 2.12
N MET A 101 -1.69 4.82 1.08
CA MET A 101 -1.19 5.39 -0.17
C MET A 101 -0.52 6.76 0.03
N ALA A 102 -0.87 7.49 1.09
CA ALA A 102 -0.19 8.71 1.53
C ALA A 102 1.10 8.46 2.34
N GLY A 103 1.56 7.21 2.45
CA GLY A 103 2.76 6.85 3.21
C GLY A 103 2.52 6.61 4.71
N LYS A 104 1.28 6.42 5.16
CA LYS A 104 0.90 6.28 6.58
C LYS A 104 1.40 7.46 7.46
N PRO A 105 1.14 8.73 7.07
CA PRO A 105 1.75 9.90 7.71
C PRO A 105 1.41 9.99 9.20
N ALA A 106 2.34 10.56 9.99
CA ALA A 106 2.16 10.76 11.42
C ALA A 106 0.88 11.59 11.68
N PHE A 107 -0.05 11.02 12.46
CA PHE A 107 -1.33 11.64 12.75
C PHE A 107 -1.92 11.08 14.05
N THR A 108 -2.10 11.97 15.03
CA THR A 108 -2.81 11.67 16.28
C THR A 108 -4.30 11.88 16.07
N ALA A 109 -5.08 10.80 16.15
CA ALA A 109 -6.54 10.89 16.06
C ALA A 109 -7.13 11.60 17.29
N PRO A 110 -8.22 12.37 17.16
CA PRO A 110 -8.79 13.10 18.28
C PRO A 110 -9.44 12.14 19.29
N LYS A 111 -9.37 12.50 20.59
CA LYS A 111 -10.00 11.73 21.68
C LYS A 111 -11.52 11.61 21.52
N THR A 112 -12.16 12.67 21.03
CA THR A 112 -13.59 12.73 20.71
C THR A 112 -13.76 12.69 19.19
N SER A 113 -14.64 11.83 18.68
CA SER A 113 -14.91 11.78 17.24
C SER A 113 -15.76 12.95 16.77
N ARG A 114 -15.53 13.37 15.52
CA ARG A 114 -16.43 14.29 14.81
C ARG A 114 -17.61 13.60 14.09
N PHE A 115 -17.65 12.26 14.08
CA PHE A 115 -18.70 11.48 13.42
C PHE A 115 -19.42 10.59 14.46
N LYS A 116 -20.75 10.66 14.51
CA LYS A 116 -21.60 10.03 15.54
C LYS A 116 -21.49 8.49 15.57
N ASP A 117 -21.13 7.91 14.44
CA ASP A 117 -21.03 6.47 14.18
C ASP A 117 -19.58 5.97 14.08
N VAL A 118 -18.61 6.76 14.55
CA VAL A 118 -17.18 6.42 14.57
C VAL A 118 -16.67 6.58 16.01
N ARG A 119 -16.45 5.47 16.72
CA ARG A 119 -16.01 5.46 18.13
C ARG A 119 -14.49 5.29 18.23
N PRO A 120 -13.81 5.95 19.20
CA PRO A 120 -12.40 5.70 19.49
C PRO A 120 -12.10 4.21 19.67
N GLY A 121 -10.96 3.75 19.17
CA GLY A 121 -10.56 2.34 19.21
C GLY A 121 -11.17 1.43 18.12
N GLN A 122 -12.18 1.88 17.37
CA GLN A 122 -12.73 1.07 16.27
C GLN A 122 -11.75 0.94 15.08
N ALA A 123 -11.97 -0.08 14.24
CA ALA A 123 -11.22 -0.26 13.00
C ALA A 123 -11.17 1.02 12.14
N PHE A 124 -9.97 1.37 11.69
CA PHE A 124 -9.69 2.54 10.83
C PHE A 124 -10.08 3.92 11.42
N TYR A 125 -10.29 4.04 12.73
CA TYR A 125 -10.65 5.30 13.40
C TYR A 125 -9.68 6.45 13.07
N LYS A 126 -8.38 6.18 13.08
CA LYS A 126 -7.32 7.15 12.80
C LYS A 126 -7.32 7.56 11.34
N GLU A 127 -7.43 6.59 10.44
CA GLU A 127 -7.47 6.74 8.99
C GLU A 127 -8.67 7.62 8.57
N ILE A 128 -9.87 7.34 9.10
CA ILE A 128 -11.09 8.12 8.87
C ILE A 128 -10.90 9.58 9.33
N HIS A 129 -10.29 9.81 10.51
CA HIS A 129 -10.04 11.16 11.01
C HIS A 129 -8.92 11.89 10.26
N TRP A 130 -7.90 11.19 9.73
CA TRP A 130 -6.88 11.81 8.87
C TRP A 130 -7.50 12.29 7.56
N LEU A 131 -8.38 11.48 6.93
CA LEU A 131 -9.13 11.90 5.75
C LEU A 131 -10.00 13.13 6.03
N ALA A 132 -10.60 13.23 7.23
CA ALA A 132 -11.42 14.38 7.60
C ALA A 132 -10.58 15.63 7.94
N ALA A 133 -9.39 15.46 8.53
CA ALA A 133 -8.44 16.54 8.80
C ALA A 133 -7.79 17.09 7.51
N LYS A 134 -7.64 16.25 6.48
CA LYS A 134 -7.18 16.65 5.14
C LYS A 134 -8.31 17.08 4.18
N GLY A 135 -9.54 17.22 4.66
CA GLY A 135 -10.70 17.62 3.83
C GLY A 135 -11.14 16.60 2.77
N ILE A 136 -10.52 15.42 2.72
CA ILE A 136 -10.82 14.35 1.75
C ILE A 136 -12.26 13.84 1.95
N THR A 137 -12.70 13.75 3.20
CA THR A 137 -14.07 13.38 3.56
C THR A 137 -14.73 14.42 4.48
N THR A 138 -16.01 14.67 4.22
CA THR A 138 -16.88 15.55 5.02
C THR A 138 -17.82 14.77 5.94
N GLY A 139 -17.91 13.44 5.77
CA GLY A 139 -19.06 12.67 6.25
C GLY A 139 -20.36 13.02 5.49
N TYR A 140 -21.48 12.68 6.10
CA TYR A 140 -22.85 13.01 5.69
C TYR A 140 -23.42 14.15 6.55
N SER A 141 -24.49 14.82 6.09
CA SER A 141 -25.13 15.97 6.76
C SER A 141 -25.75 15.64 8.12
N ASP A 142 -26.06 14.37 8.39
CA ASP A 142 -26.52 13.87 9.69
C ASP A 142 -25.40 13.80 10.75
N GLY A 143 -24.15 14.02 10.37
CA GLY A 143 -22.96 13.88 11.22
C GLY A 143 -22.39 12.46 11.28
N THR A 144 -22.70 11.59 10.32
CA THR A 144 -22.13 10.23 10.20
C THR A 144 -21.00 10.14 9.16
N PHE A 145 -20.12 9.15 9.30
CA PHE A 145 -19.17 8.75 8.25
C PHE A 145 -19.64 7.52 7.47
N ARG A 146 -20.44 6.65 8.10
CA ARG A 146 -20.96 5.36 7.63
C ARG A 146 -19.82 4.38 7.26
N PRO A 147 -18.96 3.99 8.23
CA PRO A 147 -17.74 3.23 7.96
C PRO A 147 -18.02 1.90 7.25
N GLY A 148 -18.91 1.08 7.83
CA GLY A 148 -19.28 -0.24 7.31
C GLY A 148 -20.25 -0.25 6.13
N GLN A 149 -20.58 0.90 5.53
CA GLN A 149 -21.36 0.93 4.29
C GLN A 149 -20.43 0.86 3.07
N PRO A 150 -20.80 0.11 2.00
CA PRO A 150 -20.10 0.14 0.72
C PRO A 150 -19.97 1.55 0.14
N ILE A 151 -18.83 1.86 -0.48
CA ILE A 151 -18.64 3.14 -1.17
C ILE A 151 -19.14 3.06 -2.62
N ASN A 152 -20.05 3.97 -2.98
CA ASN A 152 -20.53 4.12 -4.35
C ASN A 152 -19.49 4.84 -5.23
N ARG A 153 -19.47 4.50 -6.53
CA ARG A 153 -18.46 4.99 -7.50
C ARG A 153 -18.41 6.52 -7.61
N GLY A 154 -19.53 7.22 -7.51
CA GLY A 154 -19.57 8.69 -7.47
C GLY A 154 -18.90 9.26 -6.22
N SER A 155 -19.18 8.67 -5.05
CA SER A 155 -18.52 9.05 -3.79
C SER A 155 -17.01 8.81 -3.86
N MET A 156 -16.57 7.67 -4.38
CA MET A 156 -15.14 7.39 -4.60
C MET A 156 -14.48 8.46 -5.49
N ALA A 157 -15.15 8.93 -6.56
CA ALA A 157 -14.62 9.99 -7.40
C ALA A 157 -14.37 11.29 -6.61
N ALA A 158 -15.27 11.64 -5.69
CA ALA A 158 -15.08 12.78 -4.79
C ALA A 158 -13.93 12.58 -3.81
N PHE A 159 -13.78 11.39 -3.22
CA PHE A 159 -12.61 11.07 -2.36
C PHE A 159 -11.30 11.23 -3.15
N LEU A 160 -11.21 10.71 -4.38
CA LEU A 160 -10.00 10.81 -5.21
C LEU A 160 -9.69 12.24 -5.66
N TYR A 161 -10.70 13.03 -6.06
CA TYR A 161 -10.51 14.44 -6.44
C TYR A 161 -10.06 15.30 -5.24
N ARG A 162 -10.61 15.07 -4.04
CA ARG A 162 -10.14 15.78 -2.83
C ARG A 162 -8.77 15.31 -2.36
N TYR A 163 -8.46 14.01 -2.48
CA TYR A 163 -7.11 13.48 -2.24
C TYR A 163 -6.07 14.09 -3.20
N ALA A 164 -6.47 14.48 -4.41
CA ALA A 164 -5.63 15.21 -5.37
C ALA A 164 -5.46 16.72 -5.07
N GLY A 165 -5.97 17.22 -3.93
CA GLY A 165 -5.92 18.65 -3.58
C GLY A 165 -7.00 19.51 -4.25
N GLN A 166 -8.10 18.90 -4.73
CA GLN A 166 -9.21 19.59 -5.41
C GLN A 166 -8.77 20.50 -6.58
N PRO A 167 -7.96 20.00 -7.53
CA PRO A 167 -7.35 20.82 -8.57
C PRO A 167 -8.40 21.54 -9.42
N ALA A 168 -8.07 22.74 -9.89
CA ALA A 168 -8.92 23.54 -10.77
C ALA A 168 -9.32 22.71 -12.00
N PHE A 169 -10.63 22.54 -12.21
CA PHE A 169 -11.17 21.74 -13.30
C PHE A 169 -12.60 22.17 -13.65
N THR A 170 -12.78 22.64 -14.87
CA THR A 170 -14.10 22.96 -15.44
C THR A 170 -14.70 21.70 -16.05
N ALA A 171 -15.82 21.23 -15.50
CA ALA A 171 -16.53 20.07 -16.05
C ALA A 171 -17.19 20.43 -17.40
N PRO A 172 -17.27 19.50 -18.37
CA PRO A 172 -17.86 19.77 -19.67
C PRO A 172 -19.37 20.03 -19.57
N LYS A 173 -19.90 20.93 -20.41
CA LYS A 173 -21.34 21.25 -20.48
C LYS A 173 -22.19 20.01 -20.81
N THR A 174 -21.68 19.13 -21.67
CA THR A 174 -22.27 17.84 -22.03
C THR A 174 -21.45 16.69 -21.45
N SER A 175 -22.14 15.72 -20.87
CA SER A 175 -21.50 14.54 -20.27
C SER A 175 -21.07 13.54 -21.32
N ARG A 176 -19.92 12.89 -21.12
CA ARG A 176 -19.54 11.71 -21.93
C ARG A 176 -20.32 10.45 -21.52
N PHE A 177 -20.84 10.42 -20.29
CA PHE A 177 -21.56 9.29 -19.68
C PHE A 177 -23.08 9.54 -19.64
N LYS A 178 -23.88 8.60 -20.15
CA LYS A 178 -25.34 8.71 -20.29
C LYS A 178 -26.10 8.90 -18.96
N ASP A 179 -25.54 8.39 -17.87
CA ASP A 179 -26.12 8.31 -16.53
C ASP A 179 -25.54 9.31 -15.52
N VAL A 180 -24.75 10.28 -16.03
CA VAL A 180 -24.15 11.37 -15.25
C VAL A 180 -24.57 12.69 -15.88
N ARG A 181 -25.49 13.43 -15.24
CA ARG A 181 -26.08 14.67 -15.77
C ARG A 181 -25.47 15.92 -15.11
N PRO A 182 -25.33 17.05 -15.82
CA PRO A 182 -24.93 18.32 -15.21
C PRO A 182 -25.76 18.65 -13.97
N GLY A 183 -25.13 19.19 -12.93
CA GLY A 183 -25.77 19.47 -11.63
C GLY A 183 -25.92 18.26 -10.69
N GLN A 184 -25.73 17.02 -11.18
CA GLN A 184 -25.76 15.83 -10.33
C GLN A 184 -24.59 15.80 -9.33
N ALA A 185 -24.81 15.20 -8.16
CA ALA A 185 -23.77 14.97 -7.17
C ALA A 185 -22.51 14.33 -7.78
N PHE A 186 -21.35 14.95 -7.54
CA PHE A 186 -20.03 14.54 -8.01
C PHE A 186 -19.80 14.60 -9.53
N TYR A 187 -20.64 15.32 -10.30
CA TYR A 187 -20.52 15.48 -11.75
C TYR A 187 -19.12 15.94 -12.20
N LYS A 188 -18.54 16.93 -11.48
CA LYS A 188 -17.22 17.49 -11.77
C LYS A 188 -16.12 16.47 -11.50
N GLU A 189 -16.19 15.80 -10.37
CA GLU A 189 -15.19 14.86 -9.88
C GLU A 189 -15.14 13.59 -10.75
N ILE A 190 -16.30 13.12 -11.23
CA ILE A 190 -16.40 12.02 -12.20
C ILE A 190 -15.75 12.41 -13.54
N HIS A 191 -16.01 13.63 -14.03
CA HIS A 191 -15.40 14.11 -15.27
C HIS A 191 -13.89 14.42 -15.11
N TRP A 192 -13.44 14.81 -13.94
CA TRP A 192 -12.00 14.97 -13.65
C TRP A 192 -11.27 13.62 -13.69
N LEU A 193 -11.84 12.55 -13.11
CA LEU A 193 -11.29 11.20 -13.26
C LEU A 193 -11.21 10.77 -14.73
N ALA A 194 -12.19 11.16 -15.54
CA ALA A 194 -12.19 10.85 -16.97
C ALA A 194 -11.11 11.63 -17.73
N ALA A 195 -10.96 12.94 -17.46
CA ALA A 195 -9.92 13.77 -18.06
C ALA A 195 -8.49 13.33 -17.66
N ARG A 196 -8.32 12.71 -16.48
CA ARG A 196 -7.05 12.10 -16.04
C ARG A 196 -6.85 10.64 -16.51
N ASN A 197 -7.76 10.09 -17.32
CA ASN A 197 -7.82 8.67 -17.72
C ASN A 197 -7.90 7.65 -16.55
N ILE A 198 -8.18 8.12 -15.32
CA ILE A 198 -8.43 7.29 -14.13
C ILE A 198 -9.78 6.56 -14.27
N THR A 199 -10.67 7.01 -15.15
CA THR A 199 -11.86 6.25 -15.54
C THR A 199 -12.24 6.37 -17.01
N THR A 200 -12.57 5.25 -17.63
CA THR A 200 -13.09 5.16 -19.00
C THR A 200 -14.62 5.05 -19.05
N GLY A 201 -15.25 4.62 -17.93
CA GLY A 201 -16.65 4.20 -17.86
C GLY A 201 -16.84 2.71 -18.13
N TYR A 202 -18.07 2.33 -18.47
CA TYR A 202 -18.45 1.03 -19.03
C TYR A 202 -18.71 1.17 -20.55
N GLN A 203 -18.70 0.05 -21.28
CA GLN A 203 -18.85 0.00 -22.74
C GLN A 203 -20.18 0.61 -23.24
N ASP A 204 -21.25 0.49 -22.44
CA ASP A 204 -22.57 1.09 -22.68
C ASP A 204 -22.59 2.64 -22.64
N ARG A 205 -21.45 3.27 -22.32
CA ARG A 205 -21.24 4.70 -21.99
C ARG A 205 -21.88 5.14 -20.67
N THR A 206 -21.90 4.29 -19.65
CA THR A 206 -22.26 4.67 -18.26
C THR A 206 -21.02 4.85 -17.37
N PHE A 207 -21.17 5.56 -16.25
CA PHE A 207 -20.20 5.57 -15.16
C PHE A 207 -20.70 4.80 -13.92
N ARG A 208 -22.01 4.69 -13.74
CA ARG A 208 -22.76 4.06 -12.64
C ARG A 208 -22.46 4.68 -11.27
N PRO A 209 -22.72 5.99 -11.08
CA PRO A 209 -22.29 6.74 -9.89
C PRO A 209 -22.91 6.25 -8.59
N ALA A 210 -24.13 5.69 -8.63
CA ALA A 210 -24.84 5.16 -7.48
C ALA A 210 -24.52 3.67 -7.19
N GLN A 211 -23.76 2.98 -8.03
CA GLN A 211 -23.40 1.59 -7.81
C GLN A 211 -22.24 1.48 -6.80
N PRO A 212 -22.29 0.57 -5.81
CA PRO A 212 -21.14 0.20 -4.99
C PRO A 212 -19.96 -0.29 -5.85
N ILE A 213 -18.73 0.07 -5.47
CA ILE A 213 -17.54 -0.39 -6.19
C ILE A 213 -16.94 -1.65 -5.55
N ALA A 214 -16.62 -2.64 -6.39
CA ALA A 214 -15.89 -3.85 -6.01
C ALA A 214 -14.43 -3.53 -5.62
N ARG A 215 -13.82 -4.37 -4.77
CA ARG A 215 -12.45 -4.19 -4.28
C ARG A 215 -11.39 -4.26 -5.40
N ASP A 216 -11.61 -5.07 -6.43
CA ASP A 216 -10.71 -5.16 -7.59
C ASP A 216 -10.78 -3.93 -8.50
N ALA A 217 -11.99 -3.44 -8.79
CA ALA A 217 -12.20 -2.20 -9.48
C ALA A 217 -11.56 -1.02 -8.71
N MET A 218 -11.69 -0.97 -7.37
CA MET A 218 -10.98 0.03 -6.56
C MET A 218 -9.46 -0.01 -6.75
N ALA A 219 -8.85 -1.20 -6.83
CA ALA A 219 -7.42 -1.34 -7.15
C ALA A 219 -7.08 -0.71 -8.51
N ALA A 220 -7.91 -0.96 -9.54
CA ALA A 220 -7.73 -0.37 -10.86
C ALA A 220 -7.97 1.16 -10.92
N PHE A 221 -8.75 1.74 -10.01
CA PHE A 221 -8.83 3.21 -9.87
C PHE A 221 -7.59 3.78 -9.16
N LEU A 222 -7.13 3.17 -8.06
CA LEU A 222 -5.95 3.63 -7.31
C LEU A 222 -4.64 3.47 -8.11
N TYR A 223 -4.51 2.39 -8.88
CA TYR A 223 -3.36 2.17 -9.77
C TYR A 223 -3.29 3.23 -10.87
N ARG A 224 -4.41 3.51 -11.56
CA ARG A 224 -4.44 4.54 -12.61
C ARG A 224 -4.34 5.97 -12.08
N TYR A 225 -4.71 6.19 -10.81
CA TYR A 225 -4.46 7.46 -10.12
C TYR A 225 -2.95 7.72 -9.98
N THR A 226 -2.15 6.69 -9.67
CA THR A 226 -0.69 6.81 -9.46
C THR A 226 0.15 6.64 -10.72
N HIS A 227 -0.39 6.07 -11.82
CA HIS A 227 0.35 5.84 -13.07
C HIS A 227 -0.23 6.62 -14.28
N PRO A 228 -0.36 7.96 -14.23
CA PRO A 228 -1.03 8.74 -15.27
C PRO A 228 -0.42 8.57 -16.67
N ARG A 229 0.90 8.33 -16.77
CA ARG A 229 1.61 8.10 -18.05
C ARG A 229 1.42 6.68 -18.62
N TRP A 230 1.00 5.70 -17.82
CA TRP A 230 0.69 4.34 -18.29
C TRP A 230 -0.81 4.14 -18.55
N ASN A 231 -1.63 5.19 -18.42
CA ASN A 231 -3.07 5.17 -18.70
C ASN A 231 -3.41 5.20 -20.21
N ALA A 232 -2.47 4.82 -21.08
CA ALA A 232 -2.80 4.41 -22.44
C ALA A 232 -3.80 3.23 -22.37
N PRO A 233 -4.76 3.10 -23.30
CA PRO A 233 -5.65 1.95 -23.31
C PRO A 233 -4.83 0.67 -23.43
N LYS A 234 -5.08 -0.33 -22.55
CA LYS A 234 -4.60 -1.71 -22.79
C LYS A 234 -5.06 -2.07 -24.22
N PRO A 235 -4.15 -2.36 -25.16
CA PRO A 235 -4.55 -2.55 -26.56
C PRO A 235 -5.56 -3.70 -26.62
N ASN A 236 -6.64 -3.50 -27.38
CA ASN A 236 -7.56 -4.59 -27.67
C ASN A 236 -6.74 -5.73 -28.29
N ALA A 237 -6.93 -6.98 -27.85
CA ALA A 237 -6.06 -8.12 -28.18
C ALA A 237 -6.03 -8.53 -29.68
N GLY A 238 -6.68 -7.76 -30.56
CA GLY A 238 -6.60 -7.85 -32.03
C GLY A 238 -6.23 -6.53 -32.73
N LYS A 239 -5.66 -5.54 -32.03
CA LYS A 239 -5.17 -4.26 -32.60
C LYS A 239 -3.87 -3.79 -31.91
N ALA A 240 -2.84 -4.63 -31.96
CA ALA A 240 -1.49 -4.35 -31.45
C ALA A 240 -0.46 -4.13 -32.58
N THR A 241 -0.85 -3.37 -33.60
CA THR A 241 0.03 -2.79 -34.62
C THR A 241 -0.31 -1.30 -34.77
N TYR A 242 0.69 -0.49 -35.10
CA TYR A 242 0.74 0.97 -34.85
C TYR A 242 0.70 1.31 -33.34
N LEU A 243 1.65 2.04 -32.75
CA LEU A 243 2.76 2.81 -33.31
C LEU A 243 4.09 2.43 -32.61
N ALA A 244 5.11 2.14 -33.41
CA ALA A 244 6.49 2.46 -33.06
C ALA A 244 6.84 3.80 -33.72
N ASN A 245 7.93 4.44 -33.28
CA ASN A 245 8.45 5.70 -33.81
C ASN A 245 7.53 6.92 -33.55
N LEU A 246 7.67 7.50 -32.36
CA LEU A 246 7.79 8.95 -32.24
C LEU A 246 8.94 9.24 -31.27
N GLU A 247 9.76 10.23 -31.61
CA GLU A 247 11.10 10.39 -31.06
C GLU A 247 11.12 11.17 -29.73
N ALA A 248 12.23 11.08 -29.00
CA ALA A 248 12.38 11.72 -27.70
C ALA A 248 13.03 13.10 -27.84
N THR A 249 12.27 14.16 -27.55
CA THR A 249 12.79 15.49 -27.21
C THR A 249 12.09 16.05 -25.98
N ASP A 250 12.92 16.53 -25.05
CA ASP A 250 12.76 17.66 -24.12
C ASP A 250 11.53 17.72 -23.18
N ASN A 251 11.65 17.66 -21.86
CA ASN A 251 12.48 18.39 -20.86
C ASN A 251 11.70 19.56 -20.21
N ASP A 252 11.12 19.30 -19.05
CA ASP A 252 10.53 20.31 -18.14
C ASP A 252 10.75 19.85 -16.68
N GLY A 253 11.55 20.61 -15.92
CA GLY A 253 12.30 20.13 -14.75
C GLY A 253 11.60 20.01 -13.38
N PHE A 254 12.41 19.57 -12.39
CA PHE A 254 12.15 19.54 -10.93
C PHE A 254 11.07 18.56 -10.41
N TYR A 255 11.01 18.14 -9.13
CA TYR A 255 11.96 18.13 -7.98
C TYR A 255 11.45 17.10 -6.93
N PRO A 256 12.27 16.63 -5.96
CA PRO A 256 13.71 16.41 -6.00
C PRO A 256 14.12 14.98 -5.53
N GLU A 257 15.42 14.72 -5.66
CA GLU A 257 16.28 13.60 -5.18
C GLU A 257 15.72 12.48 -4.27
N ALA A 258 16.06 11.25 -4.64
CA ALA A 258 16.32 10.15 -3.69
C ALA A 258 17.30 9.11 -4.27
N GLY A 259 18.40 8.83 -3.55
CA GLY A 259 19.12 7.55 -3.53
C GLY A 259 19.58 6.92 -4.87
N GLN A 260 20.82 7.21 -5.27
CA GLN A 260 21.52 6.49 -6.34
C GLN A 260 21.66 4.99 -6.02
N ILE A 261 21.05 4.10 -6.81
CA ILE A 261 21.33 2.65 -6.81
C ILE A 261 21.64 2.21 -8.24
N ARG A 262 22.80 1.56 -8.44
CA ARG A 262 23.27 1.08 -9.75
C ARG A 262 22.71 -0.31 -10.08
N GLY A 263 22.22 -0.48 -11.31
CA GLY A 263 22.34 -1.71 -12.08
C GLY A 263 21.39 -2.87 -11.78
N SER A 264 20.53 -3.19 -12.74
CA SER A 264 20.38 -4.56 -13.26
C SER A 264 19.58 -4.55 -14.56
N THR A 265 20.25 -4.83 -15.67
CA THR A 265 19.60 -4.99 -16.98
C THR A 265 18.99 -6.38 -17.08
N TYR A 266 17.67 -6.49 -17.26
CA TYR A 266 17.03 -7.78 -17.60
C TYR A 266 15.88 -7.60 -18.60
N ALA A 267 16.26 -7.37 -19.87
CA ALA A 267 15.41 -7.75 -20.98
C ALA A 267 15.61 -9.25 -21.24
N ARG A 268 14.55 -10.06 -21.09
CA ARG A 268 14.54 -11.43 -21.63
C ARG A 268 13.23 -11.69 -22.34
N SER A 269 13.29 -11.69 -23.66
CA SER A 269 12.21 -12.14 -24.52
C SER A 269 11.88 -13.61 -24.25
N ILE A 270 10.59 -13.92 -24.16
CA ILE A 270 10.07 -15.29 -24.25
C ILE A 270 8.90 -15.24 -25.23
N THR A 271 9.22 -15.46 -26.50
CA THR A 271 8.23 -15.72 -27.56
C THR A 271 7.73 -17.15 -27.41
N GLY A 272 6.59 -17.31 -26.72
CA GLY A 272 5.84 -18.56 -26.71
C GLY A 272 4.79 -18.54 -27.82
N GLU A 273 5.08 -19.17 -28.94
CA GLU A 273 4.05 -19.45 -29.96
C GLU A 273 3.03 -20.45 -29.40
N TYR A 274 1.75 -20.25 -29.71
CA TYR A 274 0.69 -21.19 -29.39
C TYR A 274 -0.19 -21.36 -30.61
N TYR A 275 0.03 -22.44 -31.36
CA TYR A 275 -0.86 -22.85 -32.43
C TYR A 275 -2.15 -23.43 -31.81
N GLY A 276 -3.28 -23.18 -32.46
CA GLY A 276 -4.59 -23.61 -31.96
C GLY A 276 -5.03 -24.97 -32.48
N ASN A 277 -5.91 -25.62 -31.70
CA ASN A 277 -7.19 -26.17 -32.15
C ASN A 277 -8.16 -26.09 -30.96
#